data_AF-A0A9D5Q043-F1
#
_entry.id   AF-A0A9D5Q043-F1
#
_cell.length_a   1.000
_cell.length_b   1.000
_cell.length_c   1.000
_cell.angle_alpha   90.00
_cell.angle_beta   90.00
_cell.angle_gamma   90.00
#
_symmetry.space_group_name_H-M   'P 1'
#
loop_
_entity.id
_entity.type
_entity.pdbx_description
1 polymer ?
#
loop_
_entity_poly.entity_id
_entity_poly.type
_entity_poly.pdbx_seq_one_letter_code
_entity_poly.pdbx_strand_id
1 'polypeptide(L)'
;MSDREHGEVSEYERQYPDGSDPVPLDVIDVPLIKPKPESYQTEDWLLDPRHYWEKRGRVSWEYLDQLTDPVADLWTNGMSTYHGQNDKMDIAGANQLDHSLRLVKLSAPRLSVFAPGAEFDDSKRRVQACFVHNGKEYRLWVTDPKYERDYLRRGDGKYELGECFVTVSIGQPFRGHVYKLVAAIIQPTDGGKMKDGGIFSIGHSTHGLEEFVRLLEKHRINVVADVRSRPFSRFKPHFNRENIAKALRDSGIRYAFFGRELGARPDDPSCYDSSGKVQYAALASRKEFRQAMARLLKGAVDHRIALMCAEKEPLDCHRTILVSRELSKRTCDVRHIHYDGSLETHAAALERLRDMEFSENKDLFTSEDNLLARALKERELKIAYRKTKAVTV
;
A
#
# COMPACT_ATOMS: atom_id res chain seq x y z
N MET A 1 19.50 -21.28 1.58
CA MET A 1 19.95 -21.98 2.80
C MET A 1 21.27 -21.43 3.31
N SER A 2 21.47 -21.48 4.63
CA SER A 2 22.75 -21.21 5.31
C SER A 2 23.69 -22.43 5.24
N ASP A 3 24.99 -22.24 5.55
CA ASP A 3 25.96 -23.32 5.73
C ASP A 3 25.89 -23.99 7.12
N ARG A 4 25.00 -23.50 7.99
CA ARG A 4 24.73 -24.03 9.33
C ARG A 4 24.10 -25.43 9.30
N GLU A 5 24.16 -26.13 10.44
CA GLU A 5 23.84 -27.55 10.57
C GLU A 5 22.44 -27.94 10.05
N HIS A 6 21.42 -27.10 10.23
CA HIS A 6 20.06 -27.36 9.72
C HIS A 6 19.65 -26.48 8.53
N GLY A 7 20.62 -25.77 7.93
CA GLY A 7 20.42 -24.95 6.73
C GLY A 7 19.59 -23.68 6.93
N GLU A 8 19.14 -23.39 8.16
CA GLU A 8 18.30 -22.25 8.47
C GLU A 8 19.08 -20.93 8.42
N VAL A 9 18.49 -19.93 7.77
CA VAL A 9 19.05 -18.58 7.70
C VAL A 9 18.85 -17.89 9.06
N SER A 10 19.94 -17.51 9.71
CA SER A 10 19.91 -16.80 10.98
C SER A 10 19.42 -15.35 10.82
N GLU A 11 19.02 -14.74 11.94
CA GLU A 11 18.69 -13.30 11.97
C GLU A 11 19.88 -12.43 11.55
N TYR A 12 21.12 -12.84 11.87
CA TYR A 12 22.34 -12.12 11.49
C TYR A 12 22.61 -12.17 9.97
N GLU A 13 22.38 -13.32 9.33
CA GLU A 13 22.63 -13.51 7.90
C GLU A 13 21.64 -12.78 7.00
N ARG A 14 20.46 -12.40 7.52
CA ARG A 14 19.37 -11.82 6.73
C ARG A 14 19.19 -10.30 6.88
N GLN A 15 20.21 -9.59 7.37
CA GLN A 15 20.09 -8.15 7.66
C GLN A 15 20.45 -7.27 6.47
N TYR A 16 19.83 -6.09 6.40
CA TYR A 16 20.32 -4.97 5.61
C TYR A 16 21.52 -4.30 6.29
N PRO A 17 22.30 -3.45 5.58
CA PRO A 17 23.46 -2.75 6.14
C PRO A 17 23.14 -1.84 7.33
N ASP A 18 21.88 -1.43 7.49
CA ASP A 18 21.41 -0.62 8.62
C ASP A 18 20.97 -1.45 9.85
N GLY A 19 21.13 -2.77 9.79
CA GLY A 19 20.77 -3.72 10.85
C GLY A 19 19.28 -4.06 10.91
N SER A 20 18.46 -3.60 9.95
CA SER A 20 17.05 -3.97 9.87
C SER A 20 16.84 -5.26 9.05
N ASP A 21 15.76 -5.98 9.38
CA ASP A 21 15.36 -7.20 8.65
C ASP A 21 14.46 -6.83 7.44
N PRO A 22 14.51 -7.62 6.36
CA PRO A 22 13.53 -7.59 5.30
C PRO A 22 12.13 -7.78 5.84
N VAL A 23 11.19 -7.02 5.27
CA VAL A 23 9.76 -7.17 5.55
C VAL A 23 9.05 -7.73 4.32
N PRO A 24 7.86 -8.34 4.47
CA PRO A 24 7.09 -8.80 3.32
C PRO A 24 6.93 -7.70 2.25
N LEU A 25 6.89 -8.13 0.99
CA LEU A 25 6.89 -7.30 -0.24
C LEU A 25 8.19 -6.54 -0.56
N ASP A 26 9.21 -6.59 0.28
CA ASP A 26 10.52 -6.06 -0.13
C ASP A 26 11.08 -6.86 -1.31
N VAL A 27 11.60 -6.14 -2.31
CA VAL A 27 12.42 -6.74 -3.38
C VAL A 27 13.86 -6.61 -2.94
N ILE A 28 14.54 -7.75 -2.79
CA ILE A 28 15.87 -7.83 -2.22
C ILE A 28 16.83 -8.57 -3.14
N ASP A 29 18.08 -8.13 -3.11
CA ASP A 29 19.20 -8.91 -3.62
C ASP A 29 19.84 -9.66 -2.45
N VAL A 30 19.96 -10.98 -2.61
CA VAL A 30 20.60 -11.88 -1.66
C VAL A 30 21.89 -12.41 -2.29
N PRO A 31 23.06 -12.20 -1.69
CA PRO A 31 24.32 -12.78 -2.17
C PRO A 31 24.31 -14.31 -2.07
N LEU A 32 24.55 -15.01 -3.19
CA LEU A 32 24.53 -16.47 -3.30
C LEU A 32 25.89 -17.00 -3.80
N ILE A 33 26.32 -18.13 -3.24
CA ILE A 33 27.58 -18.80 -3.59
C ILE A 33 27.38 -19.80 -4.73
N LYS A 34 26.46 -20.75 -4.55
CA LYS A 34 26.22 -21.83 -5.53
C LYS A 34 24.84 -22.48 -5.33
N PRO A 35 24.27 -23.11 -6.37
CA PRO A 35 23.10 -23.97 -6.21
C PRO A 35 23.40 -25.11 -5.24
N LYS A 36 22.44 -25.44 -4.37
CA LYS A 36 22.51 -26.56 -3.43
C LYS A 36 21.12 -27.23 -3.31
N PRO A 37 20.60 -27.81 -4.42
CA PRO A 37 19.30 -28.46 -4.39
C PRO A 37 19.34 -29.74 -3.54
N GLU A 38 18.28 -29.98 -2.77
CA GLU A 38 18.10 -31.21 -1.98
C GLU A 38 16.75 -31.87 -2.30
N SER A 39 16.80 -32.99 -3.04
CA SER A 39 15.62 -33.72 -3.50
C SER A 39 14.61 -32.83 -4.25
N TYR A 40 13.54 -32.41 -3.57
CA TYR A 40 12.44 -31.62 -4.10
C TYR A 40 12.55 -30.11 -3.82
N GLN A 41 13.54 -29.70 -3.02
CA GLN A 41 13.92 -28.31 -2.81
C GLN A 41 14.94 -27.93 -3.89
N THR A 42 14.50 -27.97 -5.15
CA THR A 42 15.36 -27.73 -6.32
C THR A 42 15.79 -26.27 -6.43
N GLU A 43 15.01 -25.39 -5.81
CA GLU A 43 15.20 -23.94 -5.76
C GLU A 43 16.28 -23.49 -4.76
N ASP A 44 16.90 -24.41 -4.01
CA ASP A 44 17.82 -24.04 -2.94
C ASP A 44 19.20 -23.60 -3.42
N TRP A 45 19.66 -22.49 -2.82
CA TRP A 45 20.98 -21.92 -3.00
C TRP A 45 21.70 -21.75 -1.67
N LEU A 46 23.02 -21.90 -1.68
CA LEU A 46 23.87 -21.54 -0.54
C LEU A 46 24.09 -20.02 -0.53
N LEU A 47 23.70 -19.35 0.55
CA LEU A 47 23.91 -17.91 0.72
C LEU A 47 25.36 -17.58 1.09
N ASP A 48 25.81 -16.36 0.80
CA ASP A 48 27.10 -15.83 1.27
C ASP A 48 26.89 -14.97 2.54
N PRO A 49 27.25 -15.47 3.74
CA PRO A 49 26.97 -14.79 5.00
C PRO A 49 27.89 -13.58 5.25
N ARG A 50 28.86 -13.33 4.36
CA ARG A 50 29.84 -12.23 4.51
C ARG A 50 29.30 -10.89 4.02
N HIS A 51 28.14 -10.87 3.37
CA HIS A 51 27.56 -9.71 2.74
C HIS A 51 26.14 -9.46 3.24
N TYR A 52 25.81 -8.18 3.48
CA TYR A 52 24.44 -7.78 3.78
C TYR A 52 23.53 -7.97 2.57
N TRP A 53 22.25 -8.18 2.84
CA TRP A 53 21.24 -8.17 1.79
C TRP A 53 21.01 -6.72 1.35
N GLU A 54 20.58 -6.51 0.10
CA GLU A 54 20.32 -5.17 -0.41
C GLU A 54 18.85 -5.01 -0.80
N LYS A 55 18.19 -4.01 -0.23
CA LYS A 55 16.84 -3.64 -0.66
C LYS A 55 16.89 -2.92 -2.01
N ARG A 56 16.33 -3.55 -3.05
CA ARG A 56 16.18 -2.97 -4.39
C ARG A 56 14.90 -2.19 -4.59
N GLY A 57 13.86 -2.56 -3.85
CA GLY A 57 12.57 -1.91 -3.98
C GLY A 57 11.50 -2.62 -3.20
N ARG A 58 10.28 -2.54 -3.71
CA ARG A 58 9.11 -3.12 -3.09
C ARG A 58 8.05 -3.39 -4.15
N VAL A 59 7.38 -4.52 -4.06
CA VAL A 59 6.21 -4.82 -4.91
C VAL A 59 4.92 -4.36 -4.24
N SER A 60 3.92 -4.00 -5.04
CA SER A 60 2.59 -3.68 -4.52
C SER A 60 1.83 -4.96 -4.16
N TRP A 61 0.77 -4.80 -3.37
CA TRP A 61 -0.16 -5.90 -3.06
C TRP A 61 -0.76 -6.50 -4.33
N GLU A 62 -1.18 -5.64 -5.26
CA GLU A 62 -1.82 -6.01 -6.53
C GLU A 62 -0.84 -6.72 -7.48
N TYR A 63 0.46 -6.48 -7.33
CA TYR A 63 1.47 -7.17 -8.13
C TYR A 63 1.62 -8.64 -7.73
N LEU A 64 1.30 -9.01 -6.47
CA LEU A 64 1.37 -10.40 -6.02
C LEU A 64 0.39 -11.31 -6.75
N ASP A 65 -0.74 -10.78 -7.24
CA ASP A 65 -1.68 -11.54 -8.08
C ASP A 65 -1.00 -12.12 -9.34
N GLN A 66 0.05 -11.45 -9.84
CA GLN A 66 0.81 -11.91 -11.00
C GLN A 66 1.85 -12.98 -10.65
N LEU A 67 2.17 -13.14 -9.37
CA LEU A 67 3.19 -14.06 -8.86
C LEU A 67 2.59 -15.34 -8.25
N THR A 68 1.26 -15.45 -8.17
CA THR A 68 0.63 -16.66 -7.65
C THR A 68 0.83 -17.85 -8.56
N ASP A 69 1.04 -19.02 -7.98
CA ASP A 69 1.11 -20.26 -8.72
C ASP A 69 -0.28 -20.67 -9.22
N PRO A 70 -0.48 -20.86 -10.55
CA PRO A 70 -1.77 -21.17 -11.15
C PRO A 70 -2.10 -22.66 -11.00
N VAL A 71 -2.19 -23.14 -9.75
CA VAL A 71 -2.30 -24.57 -9.44
C VAL A 71 -3.66 -24.92 -8.86
N ALA A 72 -4.21 -26.06 -9.28
CA ALA A 72 -5.44 -26.60 -8.72
C ALA A 72 -5.22 -27.05 -7.27
N ASP A 73 -4.27 -27.95 -7.05
CA ASP A 73 -3.89 -28.47 -5.74
C ASP A 73 -2.56 -27.88 -5.29
N LEU A 74 -2.28 -27.82 -3.98
CA LEU A 74 -0.97 -27.38 -3.50
C LEU A 74 0.12 -28.39 -3.84
N TRP A 75 -0.14 -29.70 -3.71
CA TRP A 75 0.63 -30.84 -4.23
C TRP A 75 -0.28 -32.07 -4.12
N THR A 76 0.27 -33.29 -4.20
CA THR A 76 -0.46 -34.54 -3.95
C THR A 76 -1.26 -34.47 -2.65
N ASN A 77 -2.57 -34.71 -2.77
CA ASN A 77 -3.53 -34.71 -1.67
C ASN A 77 -3.92 -36.15 -1.28
N GLY A 78 -4.64 -36.33 -0.16
CA GLY A 78 -5.16 -37.63 0.27
C GLY A 78 -4.52 -38.22 1.53
N MET A 79 -3.47 -37.61 2.08
CA MET A 79 -2.90 -37.98 3.37
C MET A 79 -3.02 -36.83 4.37
N SER A 80 -3.40 -37.15 5.61
CA SER A 80 -3.55 -36.15 6.68
C SER A 80 -2.97 -36.64 8.02
N THR A 81 -2.52 -35.72 8.86
CA THR A 81 -2.27 -35.98 10.29
C THR A 81 -3.59 -35.91 11.08
N TYR A 82 -3.55 -36.28 12.36
CA TYR A 82 -4.74 -36.29 13.23
C TYR A 82 -5.45 -34.92 13.31
N HIS A 83 -4.69 -33.84 13.43
CA HIS A 83 -5.24 -32.47 13.43
C HIS A 83 -5.23 -31.81 12.05
N GLY A 84 -4.56 -32.42 11.07
CA GLY A 84 -4.36 -31.86 9.74
C GLY A 84 -5.49 -32.18 8.77
N GLN A 85 -5.32 -31.66 7.55
CA GLN A 85 -6.12 -32.01 6.38
C GLN A 85 -5.27 -31.71 5.16
N ASN A 86 -5.02 -32.74 4.34
CA ASN A 86 -4.14 -32.68 3.18
C ASN A 86 -2.73 -32.13 3.50
N ASP A 87 -2.25 -32.33 4.73
CA ASP A 87 -1.06 -31.68 5.30
C ASP A 87 0.22 -32.51 5.20
N LYS A 88 0.17 -33.70 4.61
CA LYS A 88 1.35 -34.54 4.39
C LYS A 88 1.31 -35.31 3.08
N MET A 89 2.45 -35.84 2.68
CA MET A 89 2.62 -36.75 1.55
C MET A 89 3.77 -37.73 1.81
N ASP A 90 3.86 -38.79 1.02
CA ASP A 90 4.97 -39.73 1.10
C ASP A 90 6.25 -39.16 0.46
N ILE A 91 7.39 -39.66 0.90
CA ILE A 91 8.72 -39.19 0.45
C ILE A 91 8.96 -39.51 -1.03
N ALA A 92 8.45 -40.64 -1.52
CA ALA A 92 8.68 -41.05 -2.91
C ALA A 92 7.97 -40.12 -3.90
N GLY A 93 6.73 -39.74 -3.60
CA GLY A 93 5.98 -38.73 -4.33
C GLY A 93 6.61 -37.35 -4.20
N ALA A 94 7.16 -37.00 -3.04
CA ALA A 94 7.86 -35.73 -2.84
C ALA A 94 9.10 -35.62 -3.74
N ASN A 95 9.90 -36.68 -3.85
CA ASN A 95 11.10 -36.72 -4.70
C ASN A 95 10.82 -36.58 -6.21
N GLN A 96 9.56 -36.61 -6.64
CA GLN A 96 9.17 -36.36 -8.05
C GLN A 96 8.81 -34.89 -8.30
N LEU A 97 8.79 -34.06 -7.27
CA LEU A 97 8.50 -32.63 -7.39
C LEU A 97 9.71 -31.86 -7.90
N ASP A 98 9.43 -30.84 -8.69
CA ASP A 98 10.41 -29.91 -9.26
C ASP A 98 10.46 -28.57 -8.51
N HIS A 99 9.62 -28.37 -7.48
CA HIS A 99 9.62 -27.22 -6.58
C HIS A 99 8.94 -27.56 -5.25
N SER A 100 9.39 -26.93 -4.17
CA SER A 100 8.89 -27.16 -2.80
C SER A 100 8.07 -26.01 -2.22
N LEU A 101 7.95 -24.91 -2.95
CA LEU A 101 7.23 -23.70 -2.56
C LEU A 101 6.08 -23.40 -3.51
N ARG A 102 4.95 -22.92 -2.95
CA ARG A 102 3.85 -22.34 -3.71
C ARG A 102 3.27 -21.12 -3.03
N LEU A 103 3.03 -20.07 -3.80
CA LEU A 103 2.33 -18.86 -3.41
C LEU A 103 0.89 -18.90 -3.93
N VAL A 104 -0.08 -18.90 -3.01
CA VAL A 104 -1.51 -18.89 -3.36
C VAL A 104 -2.25 -17.73 -2.71
N LYS A 105 -3.27 -17.22 -3.40
CA LYS A 105 -4.18 -16.22 -2.86
C LYS A 105 -5.40 -16.86 -2.21
N LEU A 106 -5.74 -16.42 -1.02
CA LEU A 106 -6.86 -16.92 -0.23
C LEU A 106 -7.77 -15.75 0.16
N SER A 107 -9.08 -15.89 -0.04
CA SER A 107 -10.02 -14.80 0.22
C SER A 107 -10.35 -14.61 1.71
N ALA A 108 -10.44 -15.69 2.47
CA ALA A 108 -10.78 -15.66 3.90
C ALA A 108 -10.32 -16.95 4.61
N PRO A 109 -9.01 -17.16 4.81
CA PRO A 109 -8.53 -18.27 5.62
C PRO A 109 -8.77 -18.00 7.11
N ARG A 110 -8.58 -19.00 7.96
CA ARG A 110 -8.76 -18.88 9.40
C ARG A 110 -7.56 -19.43 10.14
N LEU A 111 -7.06 -18.71 11.14
CA LEU A 111 -6.06 -19.24 12.07
C LEU A 111 -6.72 -19.79 13.32
N SER A 112 -6.35 -21.00 13.71
CA SER A 112 -6.78 -21.63 14.95
C SER A 112 -5.60 -21.72 15.90
N VAL A 113 -5.79 -21.24 17.13
CA VAL A 113 -4.84 -21.39 18.23
C VAL A 113 -5.44 -22.36 19.23
N PHE A 114 -4.76 -23.47 19.49
CA PHE A 114 -5.18 -24.43 20.51
C PHE A 114 -3.98 -25.15 21.12
N ALA A 115 -4.13 -25.57 22.37
CA ALA A 115 -3.24 -26.52 23.02
C ALA A 115 -3.57 -27.94 22.51
N PRO A 116 -2.59 -28.72 22.02
CA PRO A 116 -2.77 -30.15 21.79
C PRO A 116 -3.27 -30.83 23.07
N GLY A 117 -4.17 -31.80 22.94
CA GLY A 117 -4.69 -32.54 24.10
C GLY A 117 -3.59 -33.34 24.80
N ALA A 118 -3.79 -33.64 26.09
CA ALA A 118 -2.86 -34.33 26.98
C ALA A 118 -2.42 -35.75 26.56
N GLU A 119 -2.87 -36.26 25.40
CA GLU A 119 -2.50 -37.57 24.85
C GLU A 119 -1.16 -37.55 24.09
N PHE A 120 -0.66 -36.37 23.72
CA PHE A 120 0.69 -36.18 23.22
C PHE A 120 1.42 -35.36 24.28
N ASP A 121 2.59 -35.82 24.70
CA ASP A 121 3.46 -35.24 25.77
C ASP A 121 3.97 -33.81 25.45
N ASP A 122 3.21 -33.03 24.69
CA ASP A 122 3.49 -31.68 24.23
C ASP A 122 2.28 -30.78 24.51
N SER A 123 2.34 -30.06 25.63
CA SER A 123 1.32 -29.08 26.03
C SER A 123 1.47 -27.73 25.32
N LYS A 124 2.36 -27.60 24.33
CA LYS A 124 2.64 -26.31 23.68
C LYS A 124 1.51 -25.93 22.74
N ARG A 125 1.02 -24.72 22.90
CA ARG A 125 0.05 -24.10 21.98
C ARG A 125 0.68 -23.97 20.60
N ARG A 126 -0.13 -24.20 19.56
CA ARG A 126 0.30 -24.09 18.16
C ARG A 126 -0.73 -23.32 17.35
N VAL A 127 -0.27 -22.77 16.22
CA VAL A 127 -1.11 -22.01 15.28
C VAL A 127 -1.29 -22.84 14.01
N GLN A 128 -2.54 -23.07 13.62
CA GLN A 128 -2.90 -23.82 12.42
C GLN A 128 -3.71 -22.93 11.47
N ALA A 129 -3.36 -22.92 10.19
CA ALA A 129 -4.15 -22.29 9.15
C ALA A 129 -5.16 -23.29 8.58
N CYS A 130 -6.43 -22.88 8.53
CA CYS A 130 -7.54 -23.61 7.93
C CYS A 130 -8.06 -22.82 6.72
N PHE A 131 -8.05 -23.40 5.53
CA PHE A 131 -8.49 -22.72 4.33
C PHE A 131 -8.97 -23.67 3.24
N VAL A 132 -9.64 -23.12 2.24
CA VAL A 132 -10.06 -23.84 1.04
C VAL A 132 -9.33 -23.25 -0.16
N HIS A 133 -8.70 -24.11 -0.96
CA HIS A 133 -8.08 -23.75 -2.24
C HIS A 133 -8.64 -24.66 -3.33
N ASN A 134 -9.26 -24.08 -4.36
CA ASN A 134 -9.95 -24.81 -5.45
C ASN A 134 -10.86 -25.95 -4.97
N GLY A 135 -11.65 -25.70 -3.92
CA GLY A 135 -12.61 -26.68 -3.39
C GLY A 135 -12.00 -27.79 -2.54
N LYS A 136 -10.69 -27.76 -2.26
CA LYS A 136 -10.04 -28.68 -1.32
C LYS A 136 -9.75 -27.97 -0.01
N GLU A 137 -10.09 -28.61 1.10
CA GLU A 137 -9.76 -28.11 2.44
C GLU A 137 -8.31 -28.45 2.79
N TYR A 138 -7.64 -27.50 3.43
CA TYR A 138 -6.30 -27.67 3.98
C TYR A 138 -6.28 -27.20 5.44
N ARG A 139 -5.63 -27.99 6.30
CA ARG A 139 -5.32 -27.62 7.69
C ARG A 139 -3.84 -27.84 7.94
N LEU A 140 -3.08 -26.76 7.82
CA LEU A 140 -1.61 -26.77 7.81
C LEU A 140 -1.07 -26.02 9.02
N TRP A 141 0.04 -26.49 9.59
CA TRP A 141 0.71 -25.76 10.66
C TRP A 141 1.36 -24.48 10.12
N VAL A 142 1.26 -23.40 10.88
CA VAL A 142 1.91 -22.12 10.58
C VAL A 142 3.30 -22.10 11.18
N THR A 143 4.30 -21.80 10.36
CA THR A 143 5.71 -21.62 10.77
C THR A 143 6.21 -20.19 10.47
N ASP A 144 5.31 -19.30 10.03
CA ASP A 144 5.61 -17.87 9.92
C ASP A 144 5.84 -17.30 11.33
N PRO A 145 7.06 -16.80 11.65
CA PRO A 145 7.42 -16.43 13.01
C PRO A 145 6.64 -15.21 13.53
N LYS A 146 6.18 -14.33 12.64
CA LYS A 146 5.37 -13.17 13.01
C LYS A 146 3.98 -13.63 13.41
N TYR A 147 3.32 -14.40 12.54
CA TYR A 147 1.95 -14.86 12.80
C TYR A 147 1.90 -15.86 13.94
N GLU A 148 2.88 -16.77 14.05
CA GLU A 148 2.95 -17.70 15.16
C GLU A 148 3.06 -16.92 16.49
N ARG A 149 4.03 -16.02 16.62
CA ARG A 149 4.20 -15.20 17.84
C ARG A 149 2.98 -14.35 18.17
N ASP A 150 2.39 -13.70 17.18
CA ASP A 150 1.26 -12.78 17.38
C ASP A 150 -0.02 -13.51 17.78
N TYR A 151 -0.28 -14.68 17.22
CA TYR A 151 -1.49 -15.46 17.51
C TYR A 151 -1.34 -16.33 18.76
N LEU A 152 -0.15 -16.85 19.06
CA LEU A 152 0.11 -17.51 20.34
C LEU A 152 -0.06 -16.56 21.54
N ARG A 153 0.08 -15.24 21.36
CA ARG A 153 -0.24 -14.26 22.42
C ARG A 153 -1.73 -14.04 22.64
N ARG A 154 -2.58 -14.46 21.69
CA ARG A 154 -4.04 -14.37 21.81
C ARG A 154 -4.54 -15.55 22.65
N GLY A 155 -5.83 -15.56 22.97
CA GLY A 155 -6.49 -16.70 23.61
C GLY A 155 -6.56 -17.92 22.68
N ASP A 156 -7.00 -19.06 23.20
CA ASP A 156 -7.38 -20.18 22.35
C ASP A 156 -8.65 -19.83 21.58
N GLY A 157 -8.69 -20.21 20.31
CA GLY A 157 -9.81 -19.85 19.47
C GLY A 157 -9.49 -19.82 18.00
N LYS A 158 -10.49 -19.36 17.24
CA LYS A 158 -10.48 -19.26 15.79
C LYS A 158 -10.54 -17.79 15.39
N TYR A 159 -9.69 -17.41 14.47
CA TYR A 159 -9.50 -16.04 14.03
C TYR A 159 -9.59 -15.98 12.52
N GLU A 160 -10.60 -15.29 12.01
CA GLU A 160 -10.72 -15.05 10.58
C GLU A 160 -9.58 -14.14 10.12
N LEU A 161 -8.88 -14.58 9.08
CA LEU A 161 -8.04 -13.72 8.27
C LEU A 161 -8.92 -13.18 7.13
N GLY A 162 -8.72 -11.91 6.79
CA GLY A 162 -9.21 -11.39 5.51
C GLY A 162 -8.38 -11.95 4.35
N GLU A 163 -8.57 -11.35 3.17
CA GLU A 163 -7.78 -11.69 2.00
C GLU A 163 -6.27 -11.67 2.31
N CYS A 164 -5.57 -12.73 1.93
CA CYS A 164 -4.14 -12.85 2.12
C CYS A 164 -3.49 -13.68 0.99
N PHE A 165 -2.18 -13.52 0.79
CA PHE A 165 -1.37 -14.53 0.12
C PHE A 165 -0.70 -15.42 1.16
N VAL A 166 -0.53 -16.69 0.81
CA VAL A 166 0.15 -17.66 1.66
C VAL A 166 1.20 -18.37 0.83
N THR A 167 2.43 -18.37 1.35
CA THR A 167 3.47 -19.28 0.85
C THR A 167 3.37 -20.58 1.63
N VAL A 168 3.07 -21.66 0.92
CA VAL A 168 3.09 -23.02 1.45
C VAL A 168 4.43 -23.65 1.05
N SER A 169 5.06 -24.35 1.99
CA SER A 169 6.30 -25.08 1.77
C SER A 169 6.17 -26.56 2.09
N ILE A 170 7.01 -27.38 1.46
CA ILE A 170 7.26 -28.76 1.87
C ILE A 170 8.45 -28.81 2.82
N GLY A 171 8.21 -29.27 4.05
CA GLY A 171 9.25 -29.47 5.05
C GLY A 171 10.15 -30.67 4.77
N GLN A 172 11.18 -30.84 5.59
CA GLN A 172 12.06 -32.01 5.53
C GLN A 172 11.34 -33.31 5.92
N PRO A 173 11.86 -34.47 5.48
CA PRO A 173 11.30 -35.76 5.87
C PRO A 173 11.29 -35.97 7.38
N PHE A 174 10.14 -36.36 7.92
CA PHE A 174 9.99 -36.70 9.34
C PHE A 174 8.99 -37.85 9.51
N ARG A 175 9.41 -38.90 10.23
CA ARG A 175 8.62 -40.12 10.45
C ARG A 175 8.03 -40.71 9.14
N GLY A 176 8.87 -40.78 8.10
CA GLY A 176 8.53 -41.41 6.81
C GLY A 176 7.64 -40.57 5.88
N HIS A 177 7.38 -39.31 6.20
CA HIS A 177 6.53 -38.41 5.42
C HIS A 177 7.18 -37.04 5.30
N VAL A 178 6.72 -36.23 4.35
CA VAL A 178 6.99 -34.79 4.31
C VAL A 178 5.69 -34.03 4.55
N TYR A 179 5.78 -32.81 5.07
CA TYR A 179 4.62 -32.06 5.58
C TYR A 179 4.50 -30.73 4.84
N LYS A 180 3.25 -30.35 4.54
CA LYS A 180 2.90 -29.05 3.99
C LYS A 180 2.74 -28.06 5.13
N LEU A 181 3.45 -26.95 5.07
CA LEU A 181 3.50 -25.94 6.12
C LEU A 181 3.18 -24.58 5.53
N VAL A 182 2.50 -23.73 6.30
CA VAL A 182 2.34 -22.32 5.95
C VAL A 182 3.61 -21.60 6.41
N ALA A 183 4.50 -21.35 5.46
CA ALA A 183 5.82 -20.76 5.69
C ALA A 183 5.76 -19.24 5.84
N ALA A 184 4.87 -18.58 5.09
CA ALA A 184 4.65 -17.15 5.18
C ALA A 184 3.17 -16.80 4.96
N ILE A 185 2.67 -15.82 5.71
CA ILE A 185 1.37 -15.20 5.47
C ILE A 185 1.61 -13.73 5.14
N ILE A 186 1.06 -13.29 4.00
CA ILE A 186 1.15 -11.90 3.54
C ILE A 186 -0.26 -11.35 3.46
N GLN A 187 -0.63 -10.52 4.42
CA GLN A 187 -1.83 -9.71 4.35
C GLN A 187 -1.53 -8.39 3.63
N PRO A 188 -2.55 -7.67 3.11
CA PRO A 188 -2.39 -6.32 2.56
C PRO A 188 -1.58 -5.41 3.50
N THR A 189 -1.67 -5.67 4.81
CA THR A 189 -1.00 -4.95 5.88
C THR A 189 0.51 -5.21 6.03
N ASP A 190 1.04 -6.28 5.42
CA ASP A 190 2.38 -6.83 5.71
C ASP A 190 3.48 -6.33 4.80
N GLY A 191 3.10 -5.76 3.66
CA GLY A 191 3.92 -4.97 2.77
C GLY A 191 4.35 -3.65 3.37
N GLY A 192 4.90 -3.66 4.60
CA GLY A 192 5.18 -2.50 5.42
C GLY A 192 3.97 -1.59 5.58
N LYS A 193 3.17 -1.87 6.60
CA LYS A 193 2.06 -1.03 7.07
C LYS A 193 1.15 -0.50 5.95
N MET A 194 0.24 -1.34 5.49
CA MET A 194 -1.11 -0.84 5.26
C MET A 194 -1.88 -0.92 6.58
N LYS A 195 -2.31 0.23 7.11
CA LYS A 195 -3.48 0.29 8.01
C LYS A 195 -4.42 1.41 7.55
N ASP A 196 -4.81 1.36 6.27
CA ASP A 196 -5.63 2.35 5.58
C ASP A 196 -4.94 3.69 5.22
N GLY A 197 -3.66 3.93 5.54
CA GLY A 197 -2.95 5.16 5.17
C GLY A 197 -3.00 5.51 3.67
N GLY A 198 -3.04 6.79 3.32
CA GLY A 198 -3.05 7.22 1.92
C GLY A 198 -3.49 8.67 1.73
N ILE A 199 -3.25 9.21 0.54
CA ILE A 199 -3.64 10.58 0.20
C ILE A 199 -4.87 10.57 -0.72
N PHE A 200 -5.84 11.37 -0.33
CA PHE A 200 -7.08 11.63 -1.04
C PHE A 200 -7.14 13.11 -1.36
N SER A 201 -8.04 13.50 -2.26
CA SER A 201 -8.42 14.90 -2.44
C SER A 201 -9.93 15.05 -2.36
N ILE A 202 -10.42 16.17 -1.85
CA ILE A 202 -11.85 16.47 -1.83
C ILE A 202 -12.08 17.97 -2.03
N GLY A 203 -13.14 18.30 -2.77
CA GLY A 203 -13.63 19.66 -2.93
C GLY A 203 -14.87 19.87 -2.09
N HIS A 204 -14.90 20.87 -1.20
CA HIS A 204 -16.10 21.12 -0.40
C HIS A 204 -17.26 21.69 -1.24
N SER A 205 -16.96 22.41 -2.33
CA SER A 205 -17.95 22.93 -3.27
C SER A 205 -19.16 23.57 -2.55
N THR A 206 -20.37 23.15 -2.91
CA THR A 206 -21.64 23.56 -2.33
C THR A 206 -22.16 22.63 -1.24
N HIS A 207 -21.42 21.59 -0.84
CA HIS A 207 -21.87 20.64 0.17
C HIS A 207 -22.29 21.32 1.48
N GLY A 208 -23.30 20.73 2.13
CA GLY A 208 -23.53 20.95 3.56
C GLY A 208 -22.41 20.34 4.39
N LEU A 209 -22.26 20.79 5.63
CA LEU A 209 -21.21 20.29 6.52
C LEU A 209 -21.37 18.81 6.85
N GLU A 210 -22.59 18.37 7.12
CA GLU A 210 -22.94 16.97 7.41
C GLU A 210 -22.62 16.06 6.23
N GLU A 211 -23.05 16.44 5.02
CA GLU A 211 -22.75 15.68 3.80
C GLU A 211 -21.25 15.59 3.53
N PHE A 212 -20.52 16.68 3.76
CA PHE A 212 -19.07 16.68 3.61
C PHE A 212 -18.39 15.72 4.59
N VAL A 213 -18.79 15.73 5.87
CA VAL A 213 -18.28 14.77 6.87
C VAL A 213 -18.63 13.33 6.47
N ARG A 214 -19.87 13.08 6.02
CA ARG A 214 -20.29 11.76 5.54
C ARG A 214 -19.43 11.24 4.39
N LEU A 215 -19.05 12.11 3.45
CA LEU A 215 -18.13 11.75 2.36
C LEU A 215 -16.73 11.40 2.88
N LEU A 216 -16.23 12.11 3.89
CA LEU A 216 -14.96 11.81 4.54
C LEU A 216 -15.02 10.46 5.26
N GLU A 217 -16.08 10.20 6.03
CA GLU A 217 -16.28 8.94 6.77
C GLU A 217 -16.48 7.73 5.86
N LYS A 218 -17.23 7.89 4.76
CA LYS A 218 -17.38 6.87 3.70
C LYS A 218 -16.02 6.37 3.23
N HIS A 219 -15.07 7.29 3.10
CA HIS A 219 -13.70 7.02 2.69
C HIS A 219 -12.73 6.95 3.87
N ARG A 220 -13.22 6.74 5.10
CA ARG A 220 -12.45 6.60 6.35
C ARG A 220 -11.35 7.65 6.54
N ILE A 221 -11.55 8.86 6.02
CA ILE A 221 -10.59 9.94 6.14
C ILE A 221 -10.49 10.33 7.62
N ASN A 222 -9.28 10.32 8.17
CA ASN A 222 -9.03 10.67 9.57
C ASN A 222 -8.15 11.93 9.74
N VAL A 223 -7.69 12.50 8.63
CA VAL A 223 -7.01 13.80 8.58
C VAL A 223 -7.49 14.59 7.35
N VAL A 224 -7.86 15.85 7.54
CA VAL A 224 -8.06 16.82 6.46
C VAL A 224 -6.90 17.78 6.42
N ALA A 225 -6.21 17.83 5.29
CA ALA A 225 -5.17 18.80 4.98
C ALA A 225 -5.77 19.94 4.13
N ASP A 226 -6.04 21.09 4.75
CA ASP A 226 -6.59 22.25 4.06
C ASP A 226 -5.51 22.99 3.27
N VAL A 227 -5.56 22.88 1.94
CA VAL A 227 -4.59 23.50 1.03
C VAL A 227 -5.07 24.85 0.48
N ARG A 228 -6.16 25.40 1.00
CA ARG A 228 -6.67 26.72 0.58
C ARG A 228 -5.79 27.81 1.17
N SER A 229 -5.27 28.71 0.32
CA SER A 229 -4.43 29.84 0.79
C SER A 229 -5.17 30.75 1.78
N ARG A 230 -6.48 30.92 1.60
CA ARG A 230 -7.35 31.74 2.46
C ARG A 230 -8.66 30.98 2.74
N PRO A 231 -8.74 30.21 3.83
CA PRO A 231 -9.90 29.38 4.18
C PRO A 231 -11.02 30.22 4.84
N PHE A 232 -11.50 31.24 4.15
CA PHE A 232 -12.58 32.13 4.61
C PHE A 232 -13.55 32.43 3.46
N SER A 233 -14.85 32.32 3.73
CA SER A 233 -15.94 32.61 2.81
C SER A 233 -17.16 33.15 3.56
N ARG A 234 -17.73 34.26 3.08
CA ARG A 234 -19.02 34.78 3.57
C ARG A 234 -20.20 33.90 3.14
N PHE A 235 -20.09 33.24 1.99
CA PHE A 235 -21.16 32.43 1.41
C PHE A 235 -21.20 30.99 1.95
N LYS A 236 -20.06 30.49 2.44
CA LYS A 236 -19.90 29.15 2.99
C LYS A 236 -19.20 29.22 4.36
N PRO A 237 -19.81 29.90 5.35
CA PRO A 237 -19.17 30.17 6.64
C PRO A 237 -18.82 28.89 7.40
N HIS A 238 -19.57 27.79 7.19
CA HIS A 238 -19.27 26.48 7.78
C HIS A 238 -17.92 25.89 7.34
N PHE A 239 -17.40 26.31 6.17
CA PHE A 239 -16.06 25.92 5.70
C PHE A 239 -14.97 26.94 6.04
N ASN A 240 -15.28 27.98 6.84
CA ASN A 240 -14.24 28.80 7.44
C ASN A 240 -13.39 27.95 8.36
N ARG A 241 -12.08 28.21 8.41
CA ARG A 241 -11.09 27.41 9.13
C ARG A 241 -11.53 27.00 10.54
N GLU A 242 -12.04 27.94 11.32
CA GLU A 242 -12.43 27.71 12.72
C GLU A 242 -13.64 26.76 12.80
N ASN A 243 -14.62 26.97 11.92
CA ASN A 243 -15.87 26.21 11.89
C ASN A 243 -15.64 24.77 11.40
N ILE A 244 -14.90 24.59 10.29
CA ILE A 244 -14.61 23.26 9.76
C ILE A 244 -13.68 22.47 10.70
N ALA A 245 -12.69 23.13 11.31
CA ALA A 245 -11.79 22.47 12.26
C ALA A 245 -12.54 21.98 13.51
N LYS A 246 -13.56 22.72 13.96
CA LYS A 246 -14.44 22.28 15.05
C LYS A 246 -15.27 21.07 14.62
N ALA A 247 -16.00 21.17 13.50
CA ALA A 247 -16.88 20.10 13.04
C ALA A 247 -16.16 18.77 12.75
N LEU A 248 -14.97 18.85 12.14
CA LEU A 248 -14.13 17.68 11.90
C LEU A 248 -13.67 17.04 13.23
N ARG A 249 -13.26 17.87 14.20
CA ARG A 249 -12.86 17.38 15.53
C ARG A 249 -14.01 16.67 16.25
N ASP A 250 -15.22 17.23 16.19
CA ASP A 250 -16.43 16.62 16.77
C ASP A 250 -16.75 15.26 16.12
N SER A 251 -16.28 15.04 14.89
CA SER A 251 -16.40 13.77 14.14
C SER A 251 -15.15 12.88 14.23
N GLY A 252 -14.19 13.20 15.11
CA GLY A 252 -12.95 12.43 15.27
C GLY A 252 -11.91 12.59 14.15
N ILE A 253 -12.11 13.54 13.23
CA ILE A 253 -11.23 13.81 12.10
C ILE A 253 -10.28 14.96 12.45
N ARG A 254 -8.97 14.76 12.28
CA ARG A 254 -7.97 15.81 12.53
C ARG A 254 -7.97 16.83 11.40
N TYR A 255 -7.79 18.10 11.75
CA TYR A 255 -7.62 19.19 10.78
C TYR A 255 -6.19 19.74 10.83
N ALA A 256 -5.57 19.87 9.67
CA ALA A 256 -4.25 20.49 9.52
C ALA A 256 -4.30 21.54 8.40
N PHE A 257 -3.82 22.75 8.70
CA PHE A 257 -3.74 23.83 7.72
C PHE A 257 -2.40 23.78 6.97
N PHE A 258 -2.47 23.69 5.64
CA PHE A 258 -1.33 23.66 4.72
C PHE A 258 -1.39 24.79 3.68
N GLY A 259 -2.35 25.72 3.79
CA GLY A 259 -2.57 26.77 2.80
C GLY A 259 -1.42 27.74 2.63
N ARG A 260 -0.53 27.89 3.63
CA ARG A 260 0.66 28.75 3.50
C ARG A 260 1.72 28.11 2.61
N GLU A 261 1.94 26.81 2.77
CA GLU A 261 2.97 26.05 2.07
C GLU A 261 2.49 25.55 0.69
N LEU A 262 1.24 25.10 0.61
CA LEU A 262 0.66 24.40 -0.55
C LEU A 262 -0.45 25.17 -1.27
N GLY A 263 -0.82 26.34 -0.77
CA GLY A 263 -1.82 27.20 -1.41
C GLY A 263 -1.29 27.86 -2.68
N ALA A 264 -2.14 27.94 -3.70
CA ALA A 264 -1.81 28.56 -4.99
C ALA A 264 -1.90 30.09 -5.01
N ARG A 265 -1.82 30.77 -3.85
CA ARG A 265 -1.78 32.24 -3.73
C ARG A 265 -0.64 32.66 -2.79
N PRO A 266 0.63 32.45 -3.19
CA PRO A 266 1.78 32.76 -2.35
C PRO A 266 1.98 34.26 -2.19
N ASP A 267 2.54 34.70 -1.06
CA ASP A 267 2.93 36.10 -0.90
C ASP A 267 4.21 36.43 -1.69
N ASP A 268 5.08 35.43 -1.87
CA ASP A 268 6.36 35.51 -2.58
C ASP A 268 6.20 35.96 -4.06
N PRO A 269 6.71 37.16 -4.43
CA PRO A 269 6.65 37.68 -5.78
C PRO A 269 7.36 36.80 -6.82
N SER A 270 8.38 36.02 -6.44
CA SER A 270 9.12 35.15 -7.37
C SER A 270 8.28 34.01 -7.94
N CYS A 271 7.13 33.72 -7.32
CA CYS A 271 6.18 32.73 -7.80
C CYS A 271 5.28 33.24 -8.93
N TYR A 272 5.42 34.49 -9.35
CA TYR A 272 4.58 35.14 -10.35
C TYR A 272 5.34 35.40 -11.64
N ASP A 273 4.67 35.22 -12.78
CA ASP A 273 5.17 35.67 -14.07
C ASP A 273 4.98 37.19 -14.26
N SER A 274 5.48 37.72 -15.37
CA SER A 274 5.34 39.14 -15.73
C SER A 274 3.89 39.61 -15.89
N SER A 275 2.94 38.69 -16.10
CA SER A 275 1.49 38.96 -16.15
C SER A 275 0.82 38.94 -14.77
N GLY A 276 1.58 38.69 -13.70
CA GLY A 276 1.07 38.54 -12.35
C GLY A 276 0.33 37.22 -12.11
N LYS A 277 0.53 36.21 -12.97
CA LYS A 277 -0.03 34.86 -12.81
C LYS A 277 0.95 33.97 -12.08
N VAL A 278 0.44 33.16 -11.15
CA VAL A 278 1.24 32.20 -10.38
C VAL A 278 1.79 31.11 -11.30
N GLN A 279 3.08 30.79 -11.15
CA GLN A 279 3.75 29.67 -11.81
C GLN A 279 3.86 28.50 -10.84
N TYR A 280 3.23 27.37 -11.18
CA TYR A 280 3.22 26.19 -10.31
C TYR A 280 4.60 25.56 -10.13
N ALA A 281 5.45 25.62 -11.16
CA ALA A 281 6.83 25.15 -11.05
C ALA A 281 7.65 25.96 -10.02
N ALA A 282 7.49 27.29 -9.99
CA ALA A 282 8.14 28.15 -9.00
C ALA A 282 7.59 27.88 -7.59
N LEU A 283 6.28 27.65 -7.44
CA LEU A 283 5.68 27.24 -6.17
C LEU A 283 6.25 25.92 -5.64
N ALA A 284 6.38 24.91 -6.51
CA ALA A 284 6.83 23.56 -6.17
C ALA A 284 8.32 23.50 -5.79
N SER A 285 9.15 24.42 -6.28
CA SER A 285 10.59 24.46 -5.99
C SER A 285 10.91 25.01 -4.60
N ARG A 286 9.96 25.76 -3.99
CA ARG A 286 10.12 26.36 -2.66
C ARG A 286 10.42 25.32 -1.58
N LYS A 287 11.23 25.71 -0.60
CA LYS A 287 11.63 24.86 0.52
C LYS A 287 10.42 24.45 1.35
N GLU A 288 9.54 25.39 1.64
CA GLU A 288 8.32 25.22 2.42
C GLU A 288 7.37 24.23 1.75
N PHE A 289 7.23 24.31 0.41
CA PHE A 289 6.42 23.38 -0.37
C PHE A 289 6.97 21.96 -0.26
N ARG A 290 8.28 21.77 -0.48
CA ARG A 290 8.94 20.45 -0.36
C ARG A 290 8.83 19.86 1.05
N GLN A 291 8.97 20.69 2.08
CA GLN A 291 8.79 20.27 3.48
C GLN A 291 7.34 19.84 3.76
N ALA A 292 6.35 20.58 3.24
CA ALA A 292 4.95 20.21 3.36
C ALA A 292 4.62 18.90 2.63
N MET A 293 5.19 18.67 1.44
CA MET A 293 5.09 17.38 0.74
C MET A 293 5.65 16.22 1.57
N ALA A 294 6.84 16.38 2.14
CA ALA A 294 7.44 15.37 3.00
C ALA A 294 6.60 15.09 4.26
N ARG A 295 5.99 16.12 4.85
CA ARG A 295 5.06 15.97 5.99
C ARG A 295 3.79 15.20 5.60
N LEU A 296 3.22 15.49 4.43
CA LEU A 296 2.05 14.76 3.92
C LEU A 296 2.39 13.29 3.67
N LEU A 297 3.50 13.00 2.98
CA LEU A 297 3.94 11.63 2.71
C LEU A 297 4.23 10.85 4.00
N LYS A 298 4.91 11.47 4.96
CA LYS A 298 5.14 10.86 6.28
C LYS A 298 3.82 10.58 7.01
N GLY A 299 2.88 11.53 7.00
CA GLY A 299 1.58 11.35 7.63
C GLY A 299 0.72 10.30 6.92
N ALA A 300 0.83 10.18 5.59
CA ALA A 300 0.07 9.24 4.80
C ALA A 300 0.42 7.78 5.09
N VAL A 301 1.57 7.51 5.72
CA VAL A 301 1.94 6.16 6.22
C VAL A 301 0.94 5.67 7.27
N ASP A 302 0.49 6.55 8.17
CA ASP A 302 -0.36 6.18 9.31
C ASP A 302 -1.81 6.73 9.20
N HIS A 303 -2.09 7.60 8.23
CA HIS A 303 -3.34 8.35 8.14
C HIS A 303 -3.92 8.40 6.72
N ARG A 304 -5.26 8.40 6.62
CA ARG A 304 -5.97 8.80 5.40
C ARG A 304 -6.12 10.31 5.40
N ILE A 305 -5.35 10.96 4.56
CA ILE A 305 -5.29 12.41 4.47
C ILE A 305 -6.09 12.87 3.26
N ALA A 306 -7.14 13.65 3.45
CA ALA A 306 -7.82 14.34 2.34
C ALA A 306 -7.27 15.76 2.16
N LEU A 307 -6.67 16.03 1.01
CA LEU A 307 -6.33 17.36 0.52
C LEU A 307 -7.63 18.11 0.20
N MET A 308 -8.01 19.07 1.04
CA MET A 308 -9.27 19.81 0.90
C MET A 308 -9.06 21.14 0.17
N CYS A 309 -9.92 21.41 -0.82
CA CYS A 309 -10.06 22.72 -1.47
C CYS A 309 -11.53 23.10 -1.73
N ALA A 310 -11.79 24.19 -2.44
CA ALA A 310 -13.13 24.73 -2.66
C ALA A 310 -13.80 24.21 -3.94
N GLU A 311 -13.03 23.99 -5.00
CA GLU A 311 -13.53 23.64 -6.32
C GLU A 311 -14.16 22.25 -6.35
N LYS A 312 -15.29 22.09 -7.06
CA LYS A 312 -16.00 20.81 -7.21
C LYS A 312 -15.12 19.80 -7.95
N GLU A 313 -14.82 20.12 -9.20
CA GLU A 313 -14.06 19.28 -10.13
C GLU A 313 -12.57 19.24 -9.74
N PRO A 314 -11.97 18.05 -9.54
CA PRO A 314 -10.55 17.91 -9.29
C PRO A 314 -9.67 18.62 -10.32
N LEU A 315 -9.97 18.51 -11.62
CA LEU A 315 -9.13 19.09 -12.69
C LEU A 315 -9.16 20.62 -12.76
N ASP A 316 -10.15 21.27 -12.14
CA ASP A 316 -10.25 22.72 -12.07
C ASP A 316 -9.54 23.32 -10.84
N CYS A 317 -8.79 22.50 -10.11
CA CYS A 317 -8.23 22.85 -8.80
C CYS A 317 -6.71 22.67 -8.74
N HIS A 318 -6.03 23.58 -8.03
CA HIS A 318 -4.59 23.44 -7.74
C HIS A 318 -4.29 22.20 -6.91
N ARG A 319 -5.24 21.70 -6.11
CA ARG A 319 -5.06 20.46 -5.33
C ARG A 319 -4.67 19.28 -6.23
N THR A 320 -5.10 19.28 -7.48
CA THR A 320 -4.83 18.21 -8.45
C THR A 320 -3.64 18.59 -9.33
N ILE A 321 -3.72 19.72 -10.02
CA ILE A 321 -2.76 20.13 -11.06
C ILE A 321 -1.38 20.48 -10.47
N LEU A 322 -1.33 20.95 -9.22
CA LEU A 322 -0.09 21.22 -8.49
C LEU A 322 0.19 20.14 -7.44
N VAL A 323 -0.65 20.03 -6.41
CA VAL A 323 -0.30 19.27 -5.20
C VAL A 323 -0.29 17.76 -5.46
N SER A 324 -1.36 17.21 -6.02
CA SER A 324 -1.46 15.77 -6.32
C SER A 324 -0.45 15.34 -7.39
N ARG A 325 -0.21 16.18 -8.40
CA ARG A 325 0.82 15.96 -9.41
C ARG A 325 2.23 15.89 -8.80
N GLU A 326 2.54 16.73 -7.83
CA GLU A 326 3.82 16.68 -7.15
C GLU A 326 3.93 15.44 -6.24
N LEU A 327 2.84 15.01 -5.62
CA LEU A 327 2.82 13.76 -4.84
C LEU A 327 2.98 12.52 -5.73
N SER A 328 2.38 12.47 -6.91
CA SER A 328 2.46 11.32 -7.82
C SER A 328 3.88 11.10 -8.36
N LYS A 329 4.65 12.16 -8.60
CA LYS A 329 6.09 12.08 -8.93
C LYS A 329 6.93 11.38 -7.85
N ARG A 330 6.42 11.28 -6.62
CA ARG A 330 7.07 10.67 -5.47
C ARG A 330 6.43 9.31 -5.12
N THR A 331 5.92 8.62 -6.14
CA THR A 331 5.29 7.29 -6.08
C THR A 331 4.09 7.20 -5.13
N CYS A 332 3.42 8.31 -4.84
CA CYS A 332 2.18 8.33 -4.05
C CYS A 332 0.96 8.25 -4.98
N ASP A 333 0.14 7.21 -4.83
CA ASP A 333 -1.15 7.13 -5.51
C ASP A 333 -2.19 8.01 -4.79
N VAL A 334 -2.60 9.10 -5.43
CA VAL A 334 -3.61 10.01 -4.91
C VAL A 334 -4.97 9.65 -5.48
N ARG A 335 -6.00 9.55 -4.61
CA ARG A 335 -7.38 9.28 -5.03
C ARG A 335 -8.29 10.49 -4.85
N HIS A 336 -8.97 10.90 -5.90
CA HIS A 336 -9.87 12.04 -5.89
C HIS A 336 -11.29 11.60 -5.51
N ILE A 337 -11.80 12.14 -4.40
CA ILE A 337 -13.21 12.01 -4.00
C ILE A 337 -13.99 13.04 -4.80
N HIS A 338 -14.84 12.56 -5.69
CA HIS A 338 -15.75 13.37 -6.47
C HIS A 338 -16.95 13.85 -5.64
N TYR A 339 -17.71 14.79 -6.19
CA TYR A 339 -18.85 15.41 -5.51
C TYR A 339 -19.94 14.38 -5.10
N ASP A 340 -20.12 13.33 -5.88
CA ASP A 340 -21.05 12.22 -5.57
C ASP A 340 -20.44 11.17 -4.62
N GLY A 341 -19.18 11.37 -4.23
CA GLY A 341 -18.42 10.45 -3.39
C GLY A 341 -17.85 9.23 -4.12
N SER A 342 -17.86 9.21 -5.46
CA SER A 342 -17.05 8.26 -6.24
C SER A 342 -15.56 8.57 -6.12
N LEU A 343 -14.72 7.56 -6.40
CA LEU A 343 -13.26 7.70 -6.38
C LEU A 343 -12.71 7.64 -7.80
N GLU A 344 -11.79 8.54 -8.11
CA GLU A 344 -11.00 8.53 -9.34
C GLU A 344 -9.52 8.54 -8.96
N THR A 345 -8.71 7.64 -9.52
CA THR A 345 -7.25 7.68 -9.32
C THR A 345 -6.67 8.93 -9.98
N HIS A 346 -5.54 9.44 -9.48
CA HIS A 346 -4.87 10.57 -10.12
C HIS A 346 -4.48 10.28 -11.57
N ALA A 347 -4.04 9.05 -11.88
CA ALA A 347 -3.74 8.62 -13.24
C ALA A 347 -4.96 8.77 -14.17
N ALA A 348 -6.11 8.21 -13.80
CA ALA A 348 -7.36 8.35 -14.56
C ALA A 348 -7.80 9.82 -14.73
N ALA A 349 -7.63 10.66 -13.70
CA ALA A 349 -7.92 12.09 -13.82
C ALA A 349 -7.01 12.77 -14.87
N LEU A 350 -5.73 12.39 -14.93
CA LEU A 350 -4.79 12.91 -15.92
C LEU A 350 -5.07 12.40 -17.34
N GLU A 351 -5.49 11.15 -17.50
CA GLU A 351 -5.97 10.61 -18.77
C GLU A 351 -7.19 11.39 -19.27
N ARG A 352 -8.18 11.61 -18.38
CA ARG A 352 -9.35 12.44 -18.68
C ARG A 352 -8.97 13.87 -19.05
N LEU A 353 -8.01 14.47 -18.35
CA LEU A 353 -7.52 15.81 -18.68
C LEU A 353 -6.93 15.86 -20.09
N ARG A 354 -6.09 14.88 -20.44
CA ARG A 354 -5.51 14.77 -21.77
C ARG A 354 -6.60 14.65 -22.83
N ASP A 355 -7.57 13.76 -22.61
CA ASP A 355 -8.64 13.50 -23.58
C ASP A 355 -9.55 14.73 -23.76
N MET A 356 -9.79 15.51 -22.70
CA MET A 356 -10.54 16.77 -22.78
C MET A 356 -9.85 17.86 -23.60
N GLU A 357 -8.52 17.96 -23.56
CA GLU A 357 -7.78 19.01 -24.27
C GLU A 357 -7.41 18.60 -25.71
N PHE A 358 -7.34 17.29 -26.01
CA PHE A 358 -6.86 16.77 -27.30
C PHE A 358 -7.82 15.79 -28.00
N SER A 359 -9.12 15.84 -27.70
CA SER A 359 -10.14 14.93 -28.26
C SER A 359 -10.20 14.87 -29.79
N GLU A 360 -9.69 15.90 -30.50
CA GLU A 360 -9.80 16.01 -31.97
C GLU A 360 -8.46 16.20 -32.71
N ASN A 361 -7.31 16.19 -32.03
CA ASN A 361 -6.01 16.48 -32.66
C ASN A 361 -4.88 15.60 -32.09
N LYS A 362 -4.98 14.29 -32.29
CA LYS A 362 -3.84 13.38 -32.10
C LYS A 362 -2.87 13.55 -33.26
N ASP A 363 -1.99 14.53 -33.14
CA ASP A 363 -0.78 14.58 -33.97
C ASP A 363 0.00 13.27 -33.73
N LEU A 364 0.03 12.38 -34.73
CA LEU A 364 0.53 10.99 -34.63
C LEU A 364 1.99 10.89 -34.17
N PHE A 365 2.72 12.01 -34.13
CA PHE A 365 4.14 12.09 -33.84
C PHE A 365 4.48 12.64 -32.45
N THR A 366 3.49 13.02 -31.62
CA THR A 366 3.76 13.49 -30.25
C THR A 366 3.66 12.33 -29.25
N SER A 367 4.72 12.10 -28.46
CA SER A 367 4.69 11.10 -27.38
C SER A 367 3.61 11.41 -26.33
N GLU A 368 3.06 10.37 -25.70
CA GLU A 368 1.98 10.50 -24.72
C GLU A 368 2.36 11.43 -23.54
N ASP A 369 3.61 11.35 -23.08
CA ASP A 369 4.14 12.22 -22.02
C ASP A 369 4.13 13.70 -22.40
N ASN A 370 4.43 14.01 -23.67
CA ASN A 370 4.44 15.38 -24.16
C ASN A 370 3.02 15.96 -24.26
N LEU A 371 2.03 15.14 -24.65
CA LEU A 371 0.62 15.56 -24.67
C LEU A 371 0.10 15.86 -23.26
N LEU A 372 0.37 14.98 -22.29
CA LEU A 372 -0.05 15.20 -20.92
C LEU A 372 0.63 16.43 -20.29
N ALA A 373 1.93 16.63 -20.55
CA ALA A 373 2.65 17.82 -20.10
C ALA A 373 2.03 19.11 -20.64
N ARG A 374 1.61 19.11 -21.91
CA ARG A 374 0.88 20.23 -22.53
C ARG A 374 -0.50 20.44 -21.91
N ALA A 375 -1.30 19.38 -21.76
CA ALA A 375 -2.64 19.47 -21.15
C ALA A 375 -2.57 20.05 -19.72
N LEU A 376 -1.61 19.58 -18.92
CA LEU A 376 -1.35 20.09 -17.58
C LEU A 376 -0.95 21.58 -17.60
N LYS A 377 -0.14 22.00 -18.57
CA LYS A 377 0.27 23.39 -18.69
C LYS A 377 -0.88 24.30 -19.11
N GLU A 378 -1.70 23.85 -20.06
CA GLU A 378 -2.90 24.57 -20.49
C GLU A 378 -3.91 24.70 -19.36
N ARG A 379 -4.13 23.61 -18.60
CA ARG A 379 -5.00 23.64 -17.42
C ARG A 379 -4.46 24.56 -16.33
N GLU A 380 -3.16 24.51 -16.03
CA GLU A 380 -2.51 25.47 -15.12
C GLU A 380 -2.78 26.91 -15.58
N LEU A 381 -2.62 27.22 -16.86
CA LEU A 381 -2.87 28.57 -17.38
C LEU A 381 -4.34 29.00 -17.21
N LYS A 382 -5.31 28.08 -17.28
CA LYS A 382 -6.74 28.37 -17.07
C LYS A 382 -7.07 28.63 -15.60
N ILE A 383 -6.48 27.89 -14.67
CA ILE A 383 -6.88 27.91 -13.25
C ILE A 383 -5.94 28.68 -12.31
N ALA A 384 -4.70 28.95 -12.72
CA ALA A 384 -3.71 29.58 -11.85
C ALA A 384 -4.14 31.00 -11.47
N TYR A 385 -3.98 31.31 -10.19
CA TYR A 385 -4.33 32.61 -9.65
C TYR A 385 -3.53 33.72 -10.33
N ARG A 386 -4.21 34.83 -10.62
CA ARG A 386 -3.60 36.07 -11.11
C ARG A 386 -3.81 37.16 -10.07
N LYS A 387 -2.74 37.81 -9.62
CA LYS A 387 -2.83 39.05 -8.84
C LYS A 387 -3.42 40.11 -9.77
N THR A 388 -4.64 40.58 -9.48
CA THR A 388 -5.14 41.81 -10.07
C THR A 388 -4.22 42.94 -9.60
N LYS A 389 -3.71 43.76 -10.53
CA LYS A 389 -3.02 45.00 -10.15
C LYS A 389 -3.99 45.78 -9.25
N ALA A 390 -3.50 46.25 -8.10
CA ALA A 390 -4.23 47.24 -7.34
C ALA A 390 -4.50 48.41 -8.29
N VAL A 391 -5.77 48.71 -8.55
CA VAL A 391 -6.13 49.99 -9.14
C VAL A 391 -5.77 50.98 -8.05
N THR A 392 -4.67 51.71 -8.24
CA THR A 392 -4.37 52.90 -7.46
C THR A 392 -5.52 53.86 -7.74
N VAL A 393 -6.43 53.99 -6.78
CA VAL A 393 -7.47 55.03 -6.80
C VAL A 393 -6.85 56.32 -6.32
#